data_AF-A0A7W1KWE1-F1
#
_entry.id   AF-A0A7W1KWE1-F1
#
_cell.length_a   1.000
_cell.length_b   1.000
_cell.length_c   1.000
_cell.angle_alpha   90.00
_cell.angle_beta   90.00
_cell.angle_gamma   90.00
#
_symmetry.space_group_name_H-M   'P 1'
#
loop_
_entity.id
_entity.type
_entity.pdbx_description
1 polymer ?
#
loop_
_entity_poly.entity_id
_entity_poly.type
_entity_poly.pdbx_seq_one_letter_code
_entity_poly.pdbx_strand_id
1 'polypeptide(L)'
;MNIALDDAFYLGVLSSRVHVSWALAAGSRLGVGNDPVYVKTTCFDTFPFPVATDEQKHRIHELGESLDAHRKRQQAQHPRLTITEMYNVLASLRAGEPLSERERGIHEQGLVSVLRGLHDDLDKAVCDAYGWEQDIPDEEILLRLVALNHERAEEERGGRVRWLRPAYQHPQGTAQGSLDIKGEQATKAVAGSKAKTIFPTNLAEQARAVRNALSAHSGVVTPAQLAKSFQRARVDRIEELLQTLVLLGQARQVEEGRYAA
;
A
#
# COMPACT_ATOMS: atom_id res chain seq x y z
N MET A 1 -14.92 13.29 1.54
CA MET A 1 -13.93 12.20 1.40
C MET A 1 -12.76 12.58 2.31
N ASN A 2 -12.35 11.68 3.21
CA ASN A 2 -11.29 11.96 4.18
C ASN A 2 -10.14 10.99 3.95
N ILE A 3 -8.94 11.53 3.73
CA ILE A 3 -7.68 10.78 3.67
C ILE A 3 -6.81 11.33 4.80
N ALA A 4 -6.67 10.57 5.88
CA ALA A 4 -5.82 10.95 7.00
C ALA A 4 -4.44 10.36 6.76
N LEU A 5 -3.51 11.09 6.14
CA LEU A 5 -2.10 10.73 5.95
C LEU A 5 -1.24 11.73 6.73
N ASP A 6 -0.14 11.24 7.28
CA ASP A 6 0.81 11.98 8.12
C ASP A 6 2.06 12.46 7.36
N ASP A 7 2.19 12.09 6.08
CA ASP A 7 3.32 12.44 5.22
C ASP A 7 2.85 13.14 3.93
N ALA A 8 3.40 14.32 3.67
CA ALA A 8 3.13 15.13 2.48
C ALA A 8 3.58 14.46 1.18
N PHE A 9 4.50 13.47 1.24
CA PHE A 9 4.84 12.62 0.10
C PHE A 9 3.59 12.10 -0.62
N TYR A 10 2.62 11.55 0.11
CA TYR A 10 1.42 11.00 -0.49
C TYR A 10 0.53 12.07 -1.11
N LEU A 11 0.42 13.25 -0.49
CA LEU A 11 -0.33 14.37 -1.05
C LEU A 11 0.31 14.87 -2.34
N GLY A 12 1.64 14.86 -2.42
CA GLY A 12 2.39 15.10 -3.65
C GLY A 12 2.02 14.08 -4.74
N VAL A 13 2.11 12.78 -4.43
CA VAL A 13 1.72 11.72 -5.40
C VAL A 13 0.28 11.88 -5.88
N LEU A 14 -0.67 12.14 -4.96
CA LEU A 14 -2.09 12.34 -5.29
C LEU A 14 -2.36 13.63 -6.09
N SER A 15 -1.43 14.59 -6.06
CA SER A 15 -1.53 15.83 -6.83
C SER A 15 -0.92 15.74 -8.23
N SER A 16 -0.26 14.63 -8.55
CA SER A 16 0.41 14.42 -9.84
C SER A 16 -0.54 14.00 -10.95
N ARG A 17 -0.13 14.24 -12.20
CA ARG A 17 -0.79 13.74 -13.42
C ARG A 17 -0.98 12.22 -13.38
N VAL A 18 -0.02 11.48 -12.82
CA VAL A 18 -0.10 10.01 -12.69
C VAL A 18 -1.35 9.59 -11.93
N HIS A 19 -1.62 10.23 -10.79
CA HIS A 19 -2.84 9.94 -10.02
C HIS A 19 -4.11 10.49 -10.68
N VAL A 20 -4.03 11.63 -11.36
CA VAL A 20 -5.16 12.18 -12.12
C VAL A 20 -5.61 11.22 -13.22
N SER A 21 -4.68 10.67 -14.01
CA SER A 21 -4.99 9.68 -15.05
C SER A 21 -5.69 8.45 -14.47
N TRP A 22 -5.23 7.95 -13.32
CA TRP A 22 -5.91 6.86 -12.61
C TRP A 22 -7.30 7.25 -12.13
N ALA A 23 -7.42 8.38 -11.43
CA ALA A 23 -8.67 8.80 -10.81
C ALA A 23 -9.77 9.07 -11.83
N LEU A 24 -9.42 9.62 -13.00
CA LEU A 24 -10.37 9.84 -14.09
C LEU A 24 -10.86 8.52 -14.72
N ALA A 25 -10.00 7.50 -14.79
CA ALA A 25 -10.35 6.19 -15.34
C ALA A 25 -11.11 5.30 -14.35
N ALA A 26 -10.66 5.24 -13.09
CA ALA A 26 -11.20 4.38 -12.05
C ALA A 26 -12.36 5.02 -11.25
N GLY A 27 -12.56 6.34 -11.41
CA GLY A 27 -13.65 7.07 -10.78
C GLY A 27 -15.01 6.80 -11.41
N SER A 28 -16.00 7.59 -11.01
CA SER A 28 -17.34 7.56 -11.60
C SER A 28 -17.64 8.87 -12.32
N ARG A 29 -18.75 8.93 -13.05
CA ARG A 29 -19.22 10.15 -13.73
C ARG A 29 -20.62 10.50 -13.24
N LEU A 30 -20.92 11.79 -13.12
CA LEU A 30 -22.24 12.27 -12.70
C LEU A 30 -22.83 13.25 -13.72
N GLY A 31 -24.13 13.09 -13.97
CA GLY A 31 -24.92 14.03 -14.76
C GLY A 31 -24.65 13.98 -16.27
N VAL A 32 -25.28 14.91 -16.99
CA VAL A 32 -25.19 15.03 -18.46
C VAL A 32 -23.82 15.57 -18.89
N GLY A 33 -23.19 16.39 -18.04
CA GLY A 33 -21.85 16.95 -18.25
C GLY A 33 -20.72 15.93 -18.08
N ASN A 34 -21.03 14.71 -17.63
CA ASN A 34 -20.04 13.67 -17.43
C ASN A 34 -18.96 14.10 -16.42
N ASP A 35 -19.36 14.83 -15.37
CA ASP A 35 -18.45 15.39 -14.38
C ASP A 35 -17.78 14.28 -13.57
N PRO A 36 -16.44 14.29 -13.42
CA PRO A 36 -15.73 13.24 -12.72
C PRO A 36 -16.06 13.26 -11.22
N VAL A 37 -16.36 12.09 -10.68
CA VAL A 37 -16.59 11.87 -9.24
C VAL A 37 -15.50 10.97 -8.70
N TYR A 38 -14.75 11.50 -7.73
CA TYR A 38 -13.71 10.75 -7.04
C TYR A 38 -14.33 9.78 -6.03
N VAL A 39 -14.21 8.47 -6.29
CA VAL A 39 -14.73 7.41 -5.42
C VAL A 39 -13.56 6.78 -4.67
N LYS A 40 -13.45 7.04 -3.35
CA LYS A 40 -12.30 6.61 -2.53
C LYS A 40 -11.93 5.13 -2.73
N THR A 41 -12.92 4.24 -2.75
CA THR A 41 -12.71 2.78 -2.82
C THR A 41 -12.14 2.30 -4.15
N THR A 42 -12.32 3.05 -5.24
CA THR A 42 -11.81 2.69 -6.57
C THR A 42 -10.68 3.60 -7.04
N CYS A 43 -10.55 4.80 -6.46
CA CYS A 43 -9.50 5.74 -6.83
C CYS A 43 -8.32 5.70 -5.84
N PHE A 44 -8.53 5.73 -4.52
CA PHE A 44 -7.42 5.78 -3.55
C PHE A 44 -7.04 4.38 -3.08
N ASP A 45 -8.03 3.58 -2.64
CA ASP A 45 -7.77 2.30 -1.97
C ASP A 45 -7.11 1.27 -2.89
N THR A 46 -7.28 1.42 -4.20
CA THR A 46 -6.72 0.54 -5.25
C THR A 46 -5.54 1.18 -5.99
N PHE A 47 -5.18 2.44 -5.70
CA PHE A 47 -4.09 3.09 -6.42
C PHE A 47 -2.75 2.44 -6.08
N PRO A 48 -1.98 1.95 -7.07
CA PRO A 48 -0.71 1.32 -6.81
C PRO A 48 0.38 2.38 -6.58
N PHE A 49 0.54 2.84 -5.33
CA PHE A 49 1.55 3.83 -4.96
C PHE A 49 2.99 3.39 -5.33
N PRO A 50 3.86 4.35 -5.70
CA PRO A 50 5.24 4.06 -6.10
C PRO A 50 6.07 3.58 -4.90
N VAL A 51 7.10 2.78 -5.18
CA VAL A 51 8.11 2.40 -4.19
C VAL A 51 9.28 3.36 -4.33
N ALA A 52 9.26 4.44 -3.56
CA ALA A 52 10.23 5.52 -3.63
C ALA A 52 11.38 5.33 -2.62
N THR A 53 12.60 5.74 -3.00
CA THR A 53 13.70 5.94 -2.03
C THR A 53 13.41 7.10 -1.10
N ASP A 54 14.15 7.24 0.00
CA ASP A 54 13.92 8.36 0.92
C ASP A 54 14.24 9.72 0.29
N GLU A 55 15.22 9.78 -0.61
CA GLU A 55 15.53 10.98 -1.40
C GLU A 55 14.37 11.34 -2.34
N GLN A 56 13.79 10.34 -3.02
CA GLN A 56 12.63 10.55 -3.91
C GLN A 56 11.40 10.99 -3.11
N LYS A 57 11.14 10.38 -1.95
CA LYS A 57 10.06 10.82 -1.04
C LYS A 57 10.25 12.26 -0.61
N HIS A 58 11.45 12.62 -0.17
CA HIS A 58 11.78 13.98 0.25
C HIS A 58 11.55 14.98 -0.88
N ARG A 59 12.01 14.66 -2.10
CA ARG A 59 11.79 15.52 -3.27
C ARG A 59 10.31 15.74 -3.57
N ILE A 60 9.51 14.66 -3.58
CA ILE A 60 8.06 14.75 -3.83
C ILE A 60 7.36 15.50 -2.70
N HIS A 61 7.79 15.32 -1.45
CA HIS A 61 7.31 16.07 -0.29
C HIS A 61 7.55 17.58 -0.49
N GLU A 62 8.78 18.01 -0.78
CA GLU A 62 9.12 19.42 -0.97
C GLU A 62 8.29 20.08 -2.08
N LEU A 63 8.07 19.35 -3.19
CA LEU A 63 7.25 19.81 -4.31
C LEU A 63 5.77 19.93 -3.92
N GLY A 64 5.24 18.93 -3.19
CA GLY A 64 3.88 18.95 -2.66
C GLY A 64 3.63 20.14 -1.72
N GLU A 65 4.53 20.36 -0.78
CA GLU A 65 4.48 21.52 0.14
C GLU A 65 4.60 22.85 -0.62
N SER A 66 5.51 22.94 -1.59
CA SER A 66 5.67 24.14 -2.42
C SER A 66 4.41 24.46 -3.22
N LEU A 67 3.74 23.43 -3.74
CA LEU A 67 2.49 23.53 -4.49
C LEU A 67 1.34 24.02 -3.61
N ASP A 68 1.18 23.45 -2.41
CA ASP A 68 0.18 23.88 -1.44
C ASP A 68 0.44 25.32 -0.94
N ALA A 69 1.69 25.60 -0.55
CA ALA A 69 2.11 26.93 -0.12
C ALA A 69 1.90 27.99 -1.20
N HIS A 70 2.17 27.67 -2.46
CA HIS A 70 1.89 28.55 -3.58
C HIS A 70 0.41 28.88 -3.68
N ARG A 71 -0.47 27.87 -3.70
CA ARG A 71 -1.93 28.07 -3.80
C ARG A 71 -2.45 28.92 -2.66
N LYS A 72 -2.07 28.59 -1.42
CA LYS A 72 -2.48 29.34 -0.21
C LYS A 72 -2.01 30.79 -0.25
N ARG A 73 -0.75 31.02 -0.66
CA ARG A 73 -0.19 32.37 -0.77
C ARG A 73 -0.95 33.22 -1.79
N GLN A 74 -1.24 32.69 -2.97
CA GLN A 74 -1.98 33.44 -4.00
C GLN A 74 -3.41 33.75 -3.57
N GLN A 75 -4.11 32.79 -2.96
CA GLN A 75 -5.46 33.04 -2.45
C GLN A 75 -5.48 34.06 -1.30
N ALA A 76 -4.47 34.07 -0.44
CA ALA A 76 -4.37 35.07 0.63
C ALA A 76 -4.11 36.48 0.08
N GLN A 77 -3.30 36.61 -0.97
CA GLN A 77 -3.01 37.90 -1.63
C GLN A 77 -4.18 38.38 -2.51
N HIS A 78 -4.93 37.44 -3.10
CA HIS A 78 -6.05 37.72 -3.98
C HIS A 78 -7.31 36.97 -3.51
N PRO A 79 -8.05 37.47 -2.50
CA PRO A 79 -9.17 36.73 -1.88
C PRO A 79 -10.34 36.37 -2.82
N ARG A 80 -10.44 37.02 -3.99
CA ARG A 80 -11.42 36.71 -5.03
C ARG A 80 -10.97 35.62 -5.99
N LEU A 81 -9.68 35.27 -5.98
CA LEU A 81 -9.10 34.23 -6.84
C LEU A 81 -9.43 32.85 -6.28
N THR A 82 -10.13 32.05 -7.07
CA THR A 82 -10.44 30.67 -6.70
C THR A 82 -9.38 29.70 -7.23
N ILE A 83 -9.22 28.56 -6.56
CA ILE A 83 -8.40 27.45 -7.08
C ILE A 83 -8.93 27.02 -8.44
N THR A 84 -10.25 26.86 -8.59
CA THR A 84 -10.86 26.47 -9.86
C THR A 84 -10.46 27.38 -11.02
N GLU A 85 -10.49 28.70 -10.83
CA GLU A 85 -10.04 29.65 -11.84
C GLU A 85 -8.56 29.48 -12.20
N MET A 86 -7.69 29.30 -11.21
CA MET A 86 -6.26 29.03 -11.47
C MET A 86 -6.05 27.78 -12.31
N TYR A 87 -6.81 26.70 -12.03
CA TYR A 87 -6.70 25.43 -12.76
C TYR A 87 -7.31 25.47 -14.16
N ASN A 88 -8.39 26.23 -14.36
CA ASN A 88 -8.95 26.44 -15.69
C ASN A 88 -7.96 27.19 -16.59
N VAL A 89 -7.32 28.25 -16.07
CA VAL A 89 -6.27 28.97 -16.80
C VAL A 89 -5.03 28.10 -17.02
N LEU A 90 -4.65 27.27 -16.05
CA LEU A 90 -3.58 26.28 -16.23
C LEU A 90 -3.87 25.32 -17.38
N ALA A 91 -5.11 24.84 -17.50
CA ALA A 91 -5.54 23.96 -18.58
C ALA A 91 -5.43 24.66 -19.94
N SER A 92 -5.95 25.87 -20.09
CA SER A 92 -5.82 26.65 -21.34
C SER A 92 -4.36 26.94 -21.70
N LEU A 93 -3.51 27.23 -20.69
CA LEU A 93 -2.06 27.38 -20.91
C LEU A 93 -1.39 26.09 -21.40
N ARG A 94 -1.78 24.93 -20.87
CA ARG A 94 -1.25 23.63 -21.33
C ARG A 94 -1.74 23.29 -22.74
N ALA A 95 -2.97 23.66 -23.08
CA ALA A 95 -3.55 23.49 -24.42
C ALA A 95 -3.00 24.47 -25.46
N GLY A 96 -2.27 25.51 -25.04
CA GLY A 96 -1.77 26.56 -25.94
C GLY A 96 -2.88 27.50 -26.44
N GLU A 97 -4.00 27.58 -25.73
CA GLU A 97 -5.12 28.43 -26.08
C GLU A 97 -4.83 29.90 -25.71
N PRO A 98 -5.29 30.87 -26.52
CA PRO A 98 -5.12 32.27 -26.20
C PRO A 98 -5.99 32.66 -24.99
N LEU A 99 -5.37 33.25 -23.98
CA LEU A 99 -6.08 33.71 -22.77
C LEU A 99 -6.87 34.99 -23.05
N SER A 100 -8.14 35.02 -22.63
CA SER A 100 -8.97 36.22 -22.56
C SER A 100 -8.41 37.25 -21.57
N GLU A 101 -8.95 38.47 -21.56
CA GLU A 101 -8.51 39.52 -20.63
C GLU A 101 -8.73 39.12 -19.15
N ARG A 102 -9.86 38.47 -18.86
CA ARG A 102 -10.14 37.93 -17.51
C ARG A 102 -9.12 36.86 -17.13
N GLU A 103 -8.85 35.92 -18.02
CA GLU A 103 -7.91 34.83 -17.77
C GLU A 103 -6.47 35.32 -17.64
N ARG A 104 -6.08 36.39 -18.34
CA ARG A 104 -4.79 37.05 -18.13
C ARG A 104 -4.67 37.65 -16.72
N GLY A 105 -5.74 38.26 -16.21
CA GLY A 105 -5.77 38.73 -14.82
C GLY A 105 -5.63 37.59 -13.80
N ILE A 106 -6.29 36.45 -14.05
CA ILE A 106 -6.15 35.23 -13.24
C ILE A 106 -4.74 34.62 -13.36
N HIS A 107 -4.17 34.61 -14.56
CA HIS A 107 -2.82 34.13 -14.83
C HIS A 107 -1.78 34.88 -14.00
N GLU A 108 -1.88 36.21 -13.98
CA GLU A 108 -1.00 37.10 -13.23
C GLU A 108 -1.20 36.94 -11.71
N GLN A 109 -2.43 37.06 -11.22
CA GLN A 109 -2.75 36.95 -9.78
C GLN A 109 -2.47 35.55 -9.22
N GLY A 110 -2.72 34.52 -10.01
CA GLY A 110 -2.46 33.13 -9.63
C GLY A 110 -1.03 32.70 -9.89
N LEU A 111 -0.20 33.55 -10.49
CA LEU A 111 1.14 33.19 -10.98
C LEU A 111 1.15 31.80 -11.66
N VAL A 112 0.21 31.60 -12.60
CA VAL A 112 -0.15 30.26 -13.08
C VAL A 112 1.00 29.57 -13.83
N SER A 113 1.96 30.33 -14.40
CA SER A 113 3.19 29.75 -14.95
C SER A 113 4.07 29.08 -13.88
N VAL A 114 4.11 29.61 -12.66
CA VAL A 114 4.82 28.99 -11.53
C VAL A 114 4.06 27.76 -11.05
N LEU A 115 2.72 27.85 -10.96
CA LEU A 115 1.86 26.71 -10.65
C LEU A 115 2.10 25.56 -11.65
N ARG A 116 2.19 25.87 -12.94
CA ARG A 116 2.53 24.91 -14.00
C ARG A 116 3.89 24.26 -13.76
N GLY A 117 4.94 25.05 -13.53
CA GLY A 117 6.28 24.51 -13.30
C GLY A 117 6.35 23.57 -12.10
N LEU A 118 5.66 23.91 -11.00
CA LEU A 118 5.58 23.04 -9.81
C LEU A 118 4.89 21.70 -10.11
N HIS A 119 3.82 21.71 -10.91
CA HIS A 119 3.18 20.48 -11.37
C HIS A 119 4.07 19.69 -12.32
N ASP A 120 4.71 20.34 -13.28
CA ASP A 120 5.61 19.68 -14.23
C ASP A 120 6.79 19.00 -13.49
N ASP A 121 7.36 19.65 -12.47
CA ASP A 121 8.43 19.07 -11.65
C ASP A 121 7.94 17.95 -10.74
N LEU A 122 6.72 18.07 -10.20
CA LEU A 122 6.08 17.02 -9.39
C LEU A 122 5.77 15.78 -10.23
N ASP A 123 5.21 15.96 -11.43
CA ASP A 123 4.91 14.88 -12.37
C ASP A 123 6.18 14.09 -12.71
N LYS A 124 7.28 14.78 -13.01
CA LYS A 124 8.59 14.17 -13.28
C LYS A 124 9.10 13.37 -12.08
N ALA A 125 9.08 13.97 -10.89
CA ALA A 125 9.55 13.31 -9.67
C ALA A 125 8.72 12.05 -9.34
N VAL A 126 7.40 12.08 -9.60
CA VAL A 126 6.53 10.90 -9.43
C VAL A 126 6.83 9.83 -10.48
N CYS A 127 7.02 10.19 -11.75
CA CYS A 127 7.47 9.24 -12.77
C CYS A 127 8.80 8.58 -12.39
N ASP A 128 9.78 9.36 -11.89
CA ASP A 128 11.06 8.84 -11.41
C ASP A 128 10.88 7.86 -10.24
N ALA A 129 9.94 8.12 -9.32
CA ALA A 129 9.61 7.22 -8.21
C ALA A 129 8.95 5.91 -8.66
N TYR A 130 8.30 5.90 -9.84
CA TYR A 130 7.84 4.68 -10.50
C TYR A 130 8.94 4.00 -11.35
N GLY A 131 10.08 4.65 -11.57
CA GLY A 131 11.13 4.20 -12.49
C GLY A 131 10.73 4.34 -13.96
N TRP A 132 9.86 5.30 -14.27
CA TRP A 132 9.37 5.56 -15.62
C TRP A 132 10.07 6.74 -16.27
N GLU A 133 9.99 6.81 -17.60
CA GLU A 133 10.37 8.00 -18.35
C GLU A 133 9.43 9.16 -18.01
N GLN A 134 9.96 10.39 -18.02
CA GLN A 134 9.25 11.57 -17.54
C GLN A 134 8.16 12.09 -18.50
N ASP A 135 8.31 11.84 -19.80
CA ASP A 135 7.43 12.36 -20.86
C ASP A 135 6.56 11.26 -21.49
N ILE A 136 5.94 10.43 -20.64
CA ILE A 136 5.00 9.40 -21.08
C ILE A 136 3.57 9.97 -21.25
N PRO A 137 2.86 9.57 -22.32
CA PRO A 137 1.47 10.00 -22.53
C PRO A 137 0.52 9.39 -21.48
N ASP A 138 -0.62 10.03 -21.27
CA ASP A 138 -1.56 9.66 -20.21
C ASP A 138 -2.16 8.25 -20.40
N GLU A 139 -2.32 7.80 -21.64
CA GLU A 139 -2.76 6.45 -21.96
C GLU A 139 -1.73 5.39 -21.53
N GLU A 140 -0.44 5.69 -21.72
CA GLU A 140 0.65 4.81 -21.32
C GLU A 140 0.80 4.79 -19.78
N ILE A 141 0.64 5.95 -19.12
CA ILE A 141 0.55 6.03 -17.65
C ILE A 141 -0.54 5.08 -17.15
N LEU A 142 -1.76 5.18 -17.72
CA LEU A 142 -2.89 4.37 -17.30
C LEU A 142 -2.63 2.88 -17.51
N LEU A 143 -2.06 2.49 -18.65
CA LEU A 143 -1.71 1.10 -18.95
C LEU A 143 -0.74 0.53 -17.90
N ARG A 144 0.32 1.27 -17.58
CA ARG A 144 1.31 0.86 -16.57
C ARG A 144 0.70 0.76 -15.18
N LEU A 145 -0.18 1.69 -14.81
CA LEU A 145 -0.87 1.66 -13.52
C LEU A 145 -1.82 0.47 -13.40
N VAL A 146 -2.57 0.14 -14.46
CA VAL A 146 -3.44 -1.04 -14.47
C VAL A 146 -2.61 -2.32 -14.31
N ALA A 147 -1.51 -2.45 -15.06
CA ALA A 147 -0.60 -3.59 -14.93
C ALA A 147 -0.04 -3.70 -13.50
N LEU A 148 0.47 -2.60 -12.95
CA LEU A 148 1.00 -2.58 -11.59
C LEU A 148 -0.08 -2.88 -10.55
N ASN A 149 -1.31 -2.40 -10.72
CA ASN A 149 -2.43 -2.71 -9.83
C ASN A 149 -2.73 -4.22 -9.82
N HIS A 150 -2.73 -4.87 -10.98
CA HIS A 150 -2.88 -6.33 -11.05
C HIS A 150 -1.77 -7.06 -10.30
N GLU A 151 -0.51 -6.66 -10.49
CA GLU A 151 0.62 -7.22 -9.72
C GLU A 151 0.41 -7.04 -8.22
N ARG A 152 0.04 -5.84 -7.74
CA ARG A 152 -0.23 -5.59 -6.31
C ARG A 152 -1.38 -6.44 -5.78
N ALA A 153 -2.44 -6.63 -6.56
CA ALA A 153 -3.56 -7.47 -6.16
C ALA A 153 -3.16 -8.95 -6.02
N GLU A 154 -2.24 -9.45 -6.87
CA GLU A 154 -1.69 -10.80 -6.74
C GLU A 154 -0.77 -10.94 -5.52
N GLU A 155 0.06 -9.93 -5.25
CA GLU A 155 0.90 -9.86 -4.03
C GLU A 155 0.04 -9.95 -2.75
N GLU A 156 -1.03 -9.15 -2.69
CA GLU A 156 -1.95 -9.14 -1.56
C GLU A 156 -2.67 -10.49 -1.38
N ARG A 157 -3.09 -11.12 -2.48
CA ARG A 157 -3.65 -12.48 -2.46
C ARG A 157 -2.64 -13.52 -1.97
N GLY A 158 -1.36 -13.31 -2.27
CA GLY A 158 -0.23 -14.09 -1.74
C GLY A 158 0.15 -13.75 -0.29
N GLY A 159 -0.54 -12.79 0.35
CA GLY A 159 -0.29 -12.36 1.74
C GLY A 159 0.77 -11.27 1.88
N ARG A 160 1.28 -10.70 0.78
CA ARG A 160 2.21 -9.56 0.77
C ARG A 160 1.46 -8.26 0.53
N VAL A 161 1.17 -7.53 1.61
CA VAL A 161 0.47 -6.24 1.59
C VAL A 161 1.49 -5.10 1.73
N ARG A 162 1.48 -4.16 0.79
CA ARG A 162 2.33 -2.96 0.86
C ARG A 162 1.61 -1.84 1.60
N TRP A 163 1.69 -1.89 2.94
CA TRP A 163 1.07 -0.88 3.81
C TRP A 163 1.68 0.52 3.58
N LEU A 164 0.83 1.53 3.42
CA LEU A 164 1.26 2.93 3.32
C LEU A 164 1.73 3.46 4.68
N ARG A 165 1.04 3.10 5.75
CA ARG A 165 1.43 3.41 7.13
C ARG A 165 1.56 2.13 7.95
N PRO A 166 2.66 1.37 7.80
CA PRO A 166 2.84 0.11 8.51
C PRO A 166 2.67 0.25 10.04
N ALA A 167 3.20 1.33 10.62
CA ALA A 167 3.10 1.61 12.06
C ALA A 167 1.65 1.76 12.57
N TYR A 168 0.71 2.18 11.70
CA TYR A 168 -0.70 2.36 12.05
C TYR A 168 -1.57 1.20 11.56
N GLN A 169 -1.35 0.75 10.32
CA GLN A 169 -2.17 -0.26 9.64
C GLN A 169 -1.80 -1.69 10.04
N HIS A 170 -0.54 -1.90 10.43
CA HIS A 170 -0.03 -3.23 10.80
C HIS A 170 1.02 -3.13 11.92
N PRO A 171 0.65 -2.59 13.10
CA PRO A 171 1.58 -2.29 14.20
C PRO A 171 2.26 -3.53 14.80
N GLN A 172 1.67 -4.71 14.61
CA GLN A 172 2.19 -5.99 15.11
C GLN A 172 2.99 -6.78 14.06
N GLY A 173 3.25 -6.18 12.89
CA GLY A 173 3.86 -6.86 11.76
C GLY A 173 5.34 -7.18 11.92
N THR A 174 5.67 -8.47 12.00
CA THR A 174 7.01 -8.95 11.68
C THR A 174 7.31 -8.68 10.20
N ALA A 175 8.50 -8.15 9.91
CA ALA A 175 8.98 -7.82 8.56
C ALA A 175 8.55 -8.88 7.53
N GLN A 176 7.86 -8.42 6.49
CA GLN A 176 7.23 -9.24 5.47
C GLN A 176 8.32 -9.83 4.56
N GLY A 177 8.85 -10.99 4.96
CA GLY A 177 9.78 -11.76 4.15
C GLY A 177 9.10 -12.17 2.85
N SER A 178 9.79 -11.95 1.72
CA SER A 178 9.37 -12.45 0.41
C SER A 178 9.08 -13.95 0.52
N LEU A 179 7.82 -14.33 0.37
CA LEU A 179 7.43 -15.70 0.08
C LEU A 179 7.52 -15.89 -1.44
N ASP A 180 8.76 -15.89 -1.95
CA ASP A 180 9.05 -16.41 -3.28
C ASP A 180 8.83 -17.92 -3.25
N ILE A 181 7.64 -18.35 -3.66
CA ILE A 181 7.39 -19.75 -3.98
C ILE A 181 8.01 -20.04 -5.35
N LYS A 182 9.32 -20.34 -5.34
CA LYS A 182 9.89 -21.23 -6.35
C LYS A 182 10.55 -22.39 -5.61
N GLY A 183 9.97 -23.57 -5.79
CA GLY A 183 10.54 -24.81 -5.30
C GLY A 183 11.90 -25.03 -5.92
N GLU A 184 12.94 -25.07 -5.10
CA GLU A 184 13.80 -26.23 -4.91
C GLU A 184 14.74 -25.96 -3.74
N GLN A 185 15.17 -27.07 -3.14
CA GLN A 185 15.87 -27.15 -1.87
C GLN A 185 17.06 -26.19 -1.75
N ALA A 186 17.09 -25.42 -0.65
CA ALA A 186 18.35 -24.97 -0.07
C ALA A 186 18.19 -24.77 1.43
N THR A 187 18.82 -25.68 2.16
CA THR A 187 19.06 -25.66 3.60
C THR A 187 19.70 -24.35 4.04
N LYS A 188 19.07 -23.63 5.00
CA LYS A 188 19.81 -22.81 5.96
C LYS A 188 19.22 -22.95 7.35
N ALA A 189 19.93 -23.72 8.15
CA ALA A 189 19.82 -23.71 9.60
C ALA A 189 20.15 -22.30 10.11
N VAL A 190 19.30 -21.77 11.00
CA VAL A 190 19.72 -20.76 11.96
C VAL A 190 19.25 -21.22 13.34
N ALA A 191 20.23 -21.62 14.14
CA ALA A 191 20.08 -21.91 15.55
C ALA A 191 19.98 -20.62 16.38
N GLY A 192 19.15 -20.65 17.43
CA GLY A 192 19.05 -19.65 18.51
C GLY A 192 17.96 -18.60 18.25
N SER A 193 16.96 -18.36 19.09
CA SER A 193 16.76 -18.57 20.53
C SER A 193 15.26 -18.82 20.80
N LYS A 194 14.93 -19.78 21.68
CA LYS A 194 13.55 -20.21 22.00
C LYS A 194 12.84 -19.18 22.89
N ALA A 195 12.25 -18.16 22.30
CA ALA A 195 11.16 -17.45 22.95
C ALA A 195 9.89 -18.34 22.88
N LYS A 196 9.37 -18.78 24.03
CA LYS A 196 8.14 -19.60 24.09
C LYS A 196 6.96 -18.77 23.55
N THR A 197 6.22 -19.30 22.59
CA THR A 197 5.06 -18.63 21.99
C THR A 197 3.86 -18.67 22.95
N ILE A 198 3.10 -17.59 23.10
CA ILE A 198 1.86 -17.59 23.92
C ILE A 198 0.83 -18.52 23.26
N PHE A 199 0.21 -19.43 24.03
CA PHE A 199 -0.82 -20.32 23.50
C PHE A 199 -2.10 -19.52 23.17
N PRO A 200 -2.58 -19.54 21.91
CA PRO A 200 -3.76 -18.77 21.50
C PRO A 200 -5.03 -19.19 22.27
N THR A 201 -5.99 -18.28 22.39
CA THR A 201 -7.30 -18.56 23.01
C THR A 201 -8.34 -19.05 22.00
N ASN A 202 -8.18 -18.69 20.72
CA ASN A 202 -9.07 -19.11 19.63
C ASN A 202 -8.76 -20.54 19.16
N LEU A 203 -9.77 -21.41 19.03
CA LEU A 203 -9.67 -22.80 18.61
C LEU A 203 -8.94 -22.99 17.26
N ALA A 204 -9.25 -22.16 16.26
CA ALA A 204 -8.63 -22.27 14.93
C ALA A 204 -7.13 -21.95 14.98
N GLU A 205 -6.76 -20.96 15.79
CA GLU A 205 -5.36 -20.58 16.01
C GLU A 205 -4.63 -21.60 16.87
N GLN A 206 -5.29 -22.21 17.85
CA GLN A 206 -4.75 -23.31 18.65
C GLN A 206 -4.39 -24.52 17.77
N ALA A 207 -5.29 -24.94 16.88
CA ALA A 207 -5.03 -26.06 15.97
C ALA A 207 -3.85 -25.76 15.02
N ARG A 208 -3.80 -24.54 14.47
CA ARG A 208 -2.68 -24.09 13.62
C ARG A 208 -1.36 -24.06 14.40
N ALA A 209 -1.37 -23.57 15.63
CA ALA A 209 -0.19 -23.51 16.49
C ALA A 209 0.35 -24.91 16.82
N VAL A 210 -0.53 -25.84 17.22
CA VAL A 210 -0.17 -27.24 17.54
C VAL A 210 0.37 -27.95 16.31
N ARG A 211 -0.27 -27.82 15.14
CA ARG A 211 0.21 -28.40 13.88
C ARG A 211 1.59 -27.88 13.50
N ASN A 212 1.79 -26.57 13.54
CA ASN A 212 3.10 -25.97 13.21
C ASN A 212 4.19 -26.43 14.18
N ALA A 213 3.87 -26.53 15.48
CA ALA A 213 4.81 -27.04 16.47
C ALA A 213 5.14 -28.52 16.22
N LEU A 214 4.15 -29.34 15.84
CA LEU A 214 4.37 -30.75 15.49
C LEU A 214 5.27 -30.88 14.26
N SER A 215 5.02 -30.12 13.19
CA SER A 215 5.86 -30.10 11.98
C SER A 215 7.28 -29.58 12.22
N ALA A 216 7.49 -28.70 13.20
CA ALA A 216 8.80 -28.20 13.58
C ALA A 216 9.65 -29.24 14.34
N HIS A 217 9.03 -30.30 14.88
CA HIS A 217 9.76 -31.40 15.51
C HIS A 217 10.01 -32.50 14.47
N SER A 218 11.27 -32.69 14.08
CA SER A 218 11.68 -33.77 13.17
C SER A 218 11.76 -35.13 13.89
N GLY A 219 10.65 -35.57 14.49
CA GLY A 219 10.56 -36.83 15.23
C GLY A 219 9.22 -37.05 15.91
N VAL A 220 9.11 -38.16 16.64
CA VAL A 220 7.91 -38.49 17.44
C VAL A 220 7.88 -37.63 18.70
N VAL A 221 6.73 -37.01 18.98
CA VAL A 221 6.55 -36.06 20.09
C VAL A 221 5.36 -36.46 20.95
N THR A 222 5.51 -36.29 22.26
CA THR A 222 4.41 -36.43 23.23
C THR A 222 3.70 -35.09 23.48
N PRO A 223 2.41 -35.08 23.84
CA PRO A 223 1.69 -33.84 24.17
C PRO A 223 2.41 -32.97 25.22
N ALA A 224 3.03 -33.60 26.21
CA ALA A 224 3.82 -32.91 27.25
C ALA A 224 5.10 -32.25 26.71
N GLN A 225 5.77 -32.85 25.73
CA GLN A 225 6.93 -32.24 25.07
C GLN A 225 6.49 -31.06 24.18
N LEU A 226 5.38 -31.22 23.47
CA LEU A 226 4.84 -30.18 22.61
C LEU A 226 4.35 -28.97 23.42
N ALA A 227 3.73 -29.20 24.58
CA ALA A 227 3.30 -28.16 25.53
C ALA A 227 4.42 -27.23 26.00
N LYS A 228 5.65 -27.75 26.14
CA LYS A 228 6.82 -26.95 26.56
C LYS A 228 7.21 -25.86 25.55
N SER A 229 6.73 -25.97 24.32
CA SER A 229 6.95 -24.98 23.25
C SER A 229 6.05 -23.75 23.40
N PHE A 230 5.03 -23.82 24.27
CA PHE A 230 4.03 -22.78 24.46
C PHE A 230 4.03 -22.22 25.88
N GLN A 231 3.63 -20.96 26.05
CA GLN A 231 3.30 -20.37 27.34
C GLN A 231 1.80 -20.54 27.61
N ARG A 232 1.44 -20.99 28.82
CA ARG A 232 0.05 -21.19 29.29
C ARG A 232 -0.75 -22.26 28.54
N ALA A 233 -0.09 -23.18 27.81
CA ALA A 233 -0.76 -24.33 27.22
C ALA A 233 -1.04 -25.42 28.27
N ARG A 234 -2.21 -26.03 28.19
CA ARG A 234 -2.56 -27.24 28.96
C ARG A 234 -2.25 -28.48 28.14
N VAL A 235 -1.69 -29.50 28.78
CA VAL A 235 -1.29 -30.76 28.11
C VAL A 235 -2.52 -31.45 27.52
N ASP A 236 -3.59 -31.58 28.30
CA ASP A 236 -4.86 -32.20 27.88
C ASP A 236 -5.44 -31.50 26.63
N ARG A 237 -5.31 -30.17 26.57
CA ARG A 237 -5.79 -29.38 25.43
C ARG A 237 -4.97 -29.63 24.17
N ILE A 238 -3.67 -29.83 24.30
CA ILE A 238 -2.80 -30.17 23.17
C ILE A 238 -3.09 -31.58 22.68
N GLU A 239 -3.37 -32.52 23.59
CA GLU A 239 -3.76 -33.87 23.25
C GLU A 239 -5.06 -33.93 22.46
N GLU A 240 -6.12 -33.23 22.91
CA GLU A 240 -7.38 -33.09 22.16
C GLU A 240 -7.17 -32.58 20.73
N LEU A 241 -6.31 -31.57 20.57
CA LEU A 241 -6.00 -30.97 19.28
C LEU A 241 -5.19 -31.92 18.39
N LEU A 242 -4.25 -32.68 18.97
CA LEU A 242 -3.49 -33.69 18.23
C LEU A 242 -4.39 -34.83 17.76
N GLN A 243 -5.32 -35.30 18.58
CA GLN A 243 -6.32 -36.30 18.19
C GLN A 243 -7.22 -35.78 17.05
N THR A 244 -7.64 -34.52 17.13
CA THR A 244 -8.41 -33.86 16.06
C THR A 244 -7.60 -33.78 14.76
N LEU A 245 -6.31 -33.44 14.83
CA LEU A 245 -5.42 -33.39 13.67
C LEU A 245 -5.17 -34.77 13.06
N VAL A 246 -5.12 -35.83 13.88
CA VAL A 246 -5.04 -37.21 13.38
C VAL A 246 -6.31 -37.59 12.60
N LEU A 247 -7.49 -37.27 13.13
CA LEU A 247 -8.76 -37.50 12.43
C LEU A 247 -8.85 -36.76 11.10
N LEU A 248 -8.27 -35.55 11.03
CA LEU A 248 -8.21 -34.73 9.82
C LEU A 248 -7.07 -35.14 8.86
N GLY A 249 -6.28 -36.16 9.18
CA GLY A 249 -5.14 -36.62 8.37
C GLY A 249 -3.94 -35.67 8.36
N GLN A 250 -3.88 -34.73 9.30
CA GLN A 250 -2.85 -33.69 9.42
C GLN A 250 -1.77 -34.01 10.48
N ALA A 251 -1.89 -35.17 11.13
CA ALA A 251 -0.90 -35.74 12.03
C ALA A 251 -1.05 -37.27 11.99
N ARG A 252 0.01 -37.99 12.38
CA ARG A 252 -0.01 -39.45 12.52
C ARG A 252 0.27 -39.84 13.96
N GLN A 253 -0.59 -40.70 14.51
CA GLN A 253 -0.30 -41.35 15.78
C GLN A 253 0.55 -42.60 15.51
N VAL A 254 1.79 -42.59 16.01
CA VAL A 254 2.75 -43.68 15.81
C VAL A 254 2.59 -44.75 16.88
N GLU A 255 2.35 -44.32 18.13
CA GLU A 255 2.05 -45.17 19.29
C GLU A 255 1.08 -44.42 20.21
N GLU A 256 0.55 -45.09 21.24
CA GLU A 256 -0.35 -44.46 22.22
C GLU A 256 0.34 -43.23 22.88
N GLY A 257 -0.26 -42.04 22.74
CA GLY A 257 0.30 -40.79 23.26
C GLY A 257 1.52 -40.22 22.49
N ARG A 258 1.83 -40.73 21.30
CA ARG A 258 3.00 -40.35 20.48
C ARG A 258 2.60 -39.96 19.06
N TYR A 259 2.88 -38.71 18.69
CA TYR A 259 2.44 -38.09 17.45
C TYR A 259 3.61 -37.65 16.57
N ALA A 260 3.43 -37.74 15.27
CA ALA A 260 4.35 -37.22 14.25
C ALA A 260 3.56 -36.39 13.22
N ALA A 261 4.24 -35.46 12.55
CA ALA A 261 3.67 -34.67 11.46
C ALA A 261 3.28 -35.53 10.25
#